data_AF-A0A3C1DBM5-F1
#
_entry.id   AF-A0A3C1DBM5-F1
#
_cell.length_a   1.000
_cell.length_b   1.000
_cell.length_c   1.000
_cell.angle_alpha   90.00
_cell.angle_beta   90.00
_cell.angle_gamma   90.00
#
_symmetry.space_group_name_H-M   'P 1'
#
loop_
_entity.id
_entity.type
_entity.pdbx_description
1 polymer ?
#
loop_
_entity_poly.entity_id
_entity_poly.type
_entity_poly.pdbx_seq_one_letter_code
_entity_poly.pdbx_strand_id
1 'polypeptide(L)'
;MAEVARIDFESIERPYIIVNLAGEEKHLPITFDSADMEIVGGAADAGEGFKKFFAKYLGDVVYQLGDNQLSQLLKVWNEQRGLLNEPDLGES
;
A
#
# COMPACT_ATOMS: atom_id res chain seq x y z
N MET A 1 -18.26 3.63 -2.43
CA MET A 1 -17.64 4.35 -1.30
C MET A 1 -16.59 3.39 -0.75
N ALA A 2 -15.31 3.76 -0.71
CA ALA A 2 -14.26 2.90 -0.16
C ALA A 2 -14.16 3.16 1.34
N GLU A 3 -14.24 2.11 2.15
CA GLU A 3 -14.09 2.17 3.61
C GLU A 3 -12.77 1.47 3.95
N VAL A 4 -11.83 2.19 4.56
CA VAL A 4 -10.53 1.65 4.98
C VAL A 4 -10.69 1.20 6.42
N ALA A 5 -10.73 -0.11 6.66
CA ALA A 5 -11.07 -0.66 7.97
C ALA A 5 -10.12 -1.79 8.39
N ARG A 6 -9.57 -1.58 9.60
CA ARG A 6 -8.85 -2.50 10.49
C ARG A 6 -7.49 -3.06 10.04
N ILE A 7 -6.61 -3.09 11.04
CA ILE A 7 -5.28 -3.71 11.00
C ILE A 7 -5.42 -4.94 11.89
N ASP A 8 -5.15 -6.11 11.32
CA ASP A 8 -5.14 -7.37 12.04
C ASP A 8 -3.68 -7.83 12.19
N PHE A 9 -3.27 -8.12 13.43
CA PHE A 9 -1.90 -8.52 13.78
C PHE A 9 -1.79 -10.02 14.08
N GLU A 10 -2.86 -10.79 13.89
CA GLU A 10 -2.85 -12.21 14.23
C GLU A 10 -2.13 -13.03 13.13
N SER A 11 -0.82 -13.19 13.35
CA SER A 11 -0.06 -14.36 12.92
C SER A 11 0.42 -14.40 11.45
N ILE A 12 1.22 -13.44 10.97
CA ILE A 12 1.86 -13.53 9.63
C ILE A 12 3.26 -12.89 9.63
N GLU A 13 4.22 -13.50 8.93
CA GLU A 13 5.63 -13.09 8.77
C GLU A 13 5.85 -11.63 8.30
N ARG A 14 4.80 -10.91 7.85
CA ARG A 14 4.83 -9.47 7.51
C ARG A 14 3.51 -8.77 7.89
N PRO A 15 3.56 -7.58 8.51
CA PRO A 15 2.38 -6.80 8.88
C PRO A 15 1.70 -6.20 7.63
N TYR A 16 0.37 -6.08 7.66
CA TYR A 16 -0.44 -5.61 6.53
C TYR A 16 -1.62 -4.73 7.00
N ILE A 17 -2.17 -3.93 6.08
CA ILE A 17 -3.47 -3.25 6.25
C ILE A 17 -4.54 -3.98 5.44
N ILE A 18 -5.76 -4.02 5.97
CA ILE A 18 -6.93 -4.50 5.23
C ILE A 18 -7.52 -3.32 4.47
N VAL A 19 -7.66 -3.48 3.16
CA VAL A 19 -8.26 -2.48 2.27
C VAL A 19 -9.50 -3.11 1.65
N ASN A 20 -10.66 -2.50 1.88
CA ASN A 20 -11.90 -2.95 1.22
C ASN A 20 -12.08 -2.21 -0.11
N LEU A 21 -11.93 -2.93 -1.21
CA LEU A 21 -12.07 -2.40 -2.57
C LEU A 21 -13.16 -3.14 -3.30
N ALA A 22 -14.16 -2.41 -3.79
CA ALA A 22 -15.31 -2.97 -4.48
C ALA A 22 -16.07 -4.08 -3.69
N GLY A 23 -16.01 -4.05 -2.36
CA GLY A 23 -16.63 -5.07 -1.51
C GLY A 23 -15.75 -6.29 -1.23
N GLU A 24 -14.53 -6.32 -1.78
CA GLU A 24 -13.53 -7.35 -1.48
C GLU A 24 -12.49 -6.82 -0.49
N GLU A 25 -12.25 -7.60 0.57
CA GLU A 25 -11.15 -7.35 1.49
C GLU A 25 -9.84 -7.83 0.86
N LYS A 26 -8.88 -6.93 0.74
CA LYS A 26 -7.53 -7.21 0.23
C LYS A 26 -6.51 -6.85 1.29
N HIS A 27 -5.38 -7.56 1.29
CA HIS A 27 -4.30 -7.36 2.27
C HIS A 27 -3.12 -6.66 1.60
N LEU A 28 -2.78 -5.47 2.06
CA LEU A 28 -1.63 -4.72 1.58
C LEU A 28 -0.51 -4.74 2.63
N PRO A 29 0.65 -5.35 2.35
CA PRO A 29 1.76 -5.36 3.30
C PRO A 29 2.26 -3.95 3.58
N ILE A 30 2.60 -3.67 4.83
CA ILE A 30 3.11 -2.39 5.30
C ILE A 30 4.62 -2.28 5.04
N THR A 31 5.34 -3.41 5.05
CA THR A 31 6.79 -3.49 4.81
C THR A 31 7.10 -3.82 3.35
N PHE A 32 8.32 -3.49 2.90
CA PHE A 32 8.83 -3.89 1.59
C PHE A 32 9.78 -5.09 1.66
N ASP A 33 9.72 -5.92 0.64
CA ASP A 33 10.67 -7.00 0.34
C ASP A 33 11.54 -6.56 -0.85
N SER A 34 12.62 -7.31 -1.11
CA SER A 34 13.48 -7.10 -2.27
C SER A 34 12.70 -6.94 -3.57
N ALA A 35 11.69 -7.79 -3.85
CA ALA A 35 10.91 -7.68 -5.08
C ALA A 35 9.97 -6.45 -5.07
N ASP A 36 9.49 -6.01 -3.91
CA ASP A 36 8.68 -4.79 -3.82
C ASP A 36 9.53 -3.53 -4.06
N MET A 37 10.77 -3.52 -3.54
CA MET A 37 11.72 -2.44 -3.79
C MET A 37 12.12 -2.35 -5.26
N GLU A 38 12.26 -3.48 -5.96
CA GLU A 38 12.50 -3.48 -7.41
C GLU A 38 11.32 -2.89 -8.20
N ILE A 39 10.08 -3.11 -7.76
CA ILE A 39 8.89 -2.52 -8.39
C ILE A 39 8.86 -1.01 -8.20
N VAL A 40 9.10 -0.54 -6.97
CA VAL A 40 9.06 0.89 -6.64
C VAL A 40 10.26 1.62 -7.25
N GLY A 41 11.46 1.05 -7.14
CA GLY A 41 12.71 1.62 -7.66
C GLY A 41 12.92 1.45 -9.15
N GLY A 42 12.25 0.50 -9.79
CA GLY A 42 12.30 0.26 -11.23
C GLY A 42 11.28 1.07 -12.04
N ALA A 43 10.41 1.85 -11.39
CA ALA A 43 9.42 2.69 -12.05
C ALA A 43 10.02 4.01 -12.55
N ALA A 44 9.39 4.61 -13.57
CA ALA A 44 9.82 5.89 -14.13
C ALA A 44 9.64 7.08 -13.16
N ASP A 45 8.73 6.92 -12.19
CA ASP A 45 8.39 7.88 -11.15
C ASP A 45 7.93 7.11 -9.89
N ALA A 46 8.11 7.70 -8.72
CA ALA A 46 7.68 7.14 -7.44
C ALA A 46 6.18 6.82 -7.41
N GLY A 47 5.34 7.71 -7.95
CA GLY A 47 3.90 7.51 -8.04
C GLY A 47 3.53 6.29 -8.89
N GLU A 48 4.20 6.07 -10.02
CA GLU A 48 4.01 4.85 -10.81
C GLU A 48 4.49 3.60 -10.07
N GLY A 49 5.61 3.69 -9.35
CA GLY A 49 6.15 2.62 -8.51
C GLY A 49 5.17 2.18 -7.42
N PHE A 50 4.61 3.14 -6.68
CA PHE A 50 3.58 2.86 -5.68
C PHE A 50 2.28 2.34 -6.29
N LYS A 51 1.84 2.86 -7.46
CA LYS A 51 0.68 2.30 -8.20
C LYS A 51 0.88 0.82 -8.51
N LYS A 52 2.04 0.45 -9.05
CA LYS A 52 2.39 -0.95 -9.37
C LYS A 52 2.50 -1.82 -8.12
N PHE A 53 3.11 -1.31 -7.06
CA PHE A 53 3.18 -2.00 -5.77
C PHE A 53 1.77 -2.27 -5.20
N PHE A 54 0.90 -1.25 -5.13
CA PHE A 54 -0.46 -1.44 -4.65
C PHE A 54 -1.24 -2.40 -5.55
N ALA A 55 -1.12 -2.30 -6.88
CA ALA A 55 -1.78 -3.19 -7.82
C ALA A 55 -1.37 -4.67 -7.65
N LYS A 56 -0.12 -4.95 -7.25
CA LYS A 56 0.34 -6.33 -6.95
C LYS A 56 -0.48 -7.01 -5.86
N TYR A 57 -0.94 -6.27 -4.85
CA TYR A 57 -1.65 -6.82 -3.67
C TYR A 57 -3.15 -6.56 -3.69
N LEU A 58 -3.57 -5.43 -4.24
CA LEU A 58 -4.95 -4.97 -4.28
C LEU A 58 -5.65 -5.27 -5.62
N GLY A 59 -4.86 -5.60 -6.66
CA GLY A 59 -5.34 -5.90 -8.02
C GLY A 59 -5.48 -4.66 -8.91
N ASP A 60 -5.94 -4.87 -10.15
CA ASP A 60 -6.10 -3.83 -11.17
C ASP A 60 -7.11 -2.72 -10.80
N VAL A 61 -7.94 -2.93 -9.78
CA VAL A 61 -8.86 -1.91 -9.25
C VAL A 61 -8.10 -0.64 -8.80
N VAL A 62 -6.82 -0.77 -8.43
CA VAL A 62 -5.95 0.37 -8.09
C VAL A 62 -5.80 1.35 -9.25
N TYR A 63 -5.76 0.87 -10.50
CA TYR A 63 -5.68 1.74 -11.69
C TYR A 63 -6.99 2.47 -11.97
N GLN A 64 -8.08 2.03 -11.36
CA GLN A 64 -9.38 2.68 -11.44
C GLN A 64 -9.59 3.69 -10.30
N LEU A 65 -8.72 3.68 -9.27
CA LEU A 65 -8.71 4.69 -8.23
C LEU A 65 -8.21 6.02 -8.82
N GLY A 66 -8.94 7.10 -8.56
CA GLY A 66 -8.46 8.45 -8.90
C GLY A 66 -7.24 8.83 -8.05
N ASP A 67 -6.44 9.79 -8.53
CA ASP A 67 -5.19 10.19 -7.85
C ASP A 67 -5.40 10.62 -6.39
N ASN A 68 -6.58 11.18 -6.06
CA ASN A 68 -6.93 11.55 -4.69
C ASN A 68 -7.08 10.32 -3.76
N GLN A 69 -7.73 9.25 -4.24
CA GLN A 69 -7.93 8.02 -3.46
C GLN A 69 -6.62 7.26 -3.29
N LEU A 70 -5.80 7.23 -4.34
CA LEU A 70 -4.48 6.64 -4.28
C LEU A 70 -3.57 7.40 -3.30
N SER A 71 -3.59 8.73 -3.32
CA SER A 71 -2.84 9.56 -2.38
C SER A 71 -3.29 9.32 -0.93
N GLN A 72 -4.60 9.14 -0.70
CA GLN A 72 -5.11 8.77 0.61
C GLN A 72 -4.66 7.37 1.05
N LEU A 73 -4.68 6.38 0.15
CA LEU A 73 -4.17 5.04 0.42
C LEU A 73 -2.68 5.07 0.79
N LEU A 74 -1.87 5.80 0.01
CA LEU A 74 -0.45 5.97 0.27
C LEU A 74 -0.21 6.64 1.62
N LYS A 75 -0.98 7.68 1.95
CA LYS A 75 -0.89 8.36 3.24
C LYS A 75 -1.20 7.41 4.39
N VAL A 76 -2.33 6.70 4.35
CA VAL A 76 -2.70 5.74 5.40
C VAL A 76 -1.65 4.64 5.54
N TRP A 77 -1.18 4.10 4.41
CA TRP A 77 -0.13 3.08 4.40
C TRP A 77 1.18 3.60 5.05
N ASN A 78 1.58 4.83 4.76
CA ASN A 78 2.77 5.45 5.36
C ASN A 78 2.57 5.75 6.86
N GLU A 79 1.39 6.24 7.26
CA GLU A 79 1.05 6.40 8.68
C GLU A 79 1.18 5.08 9.45
N GLN A 80 0.77 3.94 8.85
CA GLN A 80 0.96 2.63 9.46
C GLN A 80 2.42 2.19 9.52
N ARG A 81 3.25 2.54 8.53
CA ARG A 81 4.71 2.33 8.59
C ARG A 81 5.34 3.09 9.74
N GLY A 82 4.95 4.36 9.94
CA GLY A 82 5.43 5.18 11.05
C GLY A 82 5.14 4.55 12.41
N LEU A 83 3.98 3.90 12.59
CA LEU A 83 3.66 3.17 13.82
C LEU A 83 4.56 1.94 14.06
N LEU A 84 5.14 1.38 13.00
CA LEU A 84 6.10 0.28 13.07
C LEU A 84 7.56 0.75 13.24
N ASN A 85 7.81 2.06 13.36
CA ASN A 85 9.14 2.68 13.31
C ASN A 85 9.90 2.39 11.99
N GLU A 86 9.18 2.08 10.93
CA GLU A 86 9.76 1.93 9.60
C GLU A 86 10.08 3.33 9.03
N PRO A 87 11.19 3.49 8.28
CA PRO A 87 11.52 4.77 7.67
C PRO A 87 10.42 5.20 6.69
N ASP A 88 10.11 6.50 6.74
CA ASP A 88 9.21 7.16 5.79
C ASP A 88 9.85 7.11 4.40
N LEU A 89 9.09 6.69 3.40
CA LEU A 89 9.59 6.56 2.03
C LEU A 89 9.22 7.78 1.16
N GLY A 90 8.82 8.89 1.79
CA GLY A 90 8.45 10.14 1.15
C GLY A 90 9.26 11.37 1.61
N GLU A 91 10.21 11.24 2.54
CA GLU A 91 11.07 12.37 2.94
C GLU A 91 12.46 12.26 2.30
N SER A 92 12.62 12.95 1.17
CA SER A 92 13.91 13.45 0.65
C SER A 92 13.75 14.91 0.27
#